data_AF-A0A256I3W8-F1
#
_entry.id   AF-A0A256I3W8-F1
#
_cell.length_a   1.000
_cell.length_b   1.000
_cell.length_c   1.000
_cell.angle_alpha   90.00
_cell.angle_beta   90.00
_cell.angle_gamma   90.00
#
_symmetry.space_group_name_H-M   'P 1'
#
loop_
_entity.id
_entity.type
_entity.pdbx_description
1 polymer ?
#
loop_
_entity_poly.entity_id
_entity_poly.type
_entity_poly.pdbx_seq_one_letter_code
_entity_poly.pdbx_strand_id
1 'polypeptide(L)' 'MIDDIFEFIIELLLELVPNAVWKVLLSVVGIAMTAVGAIKITESTRIGAALIAVGTFLFIGSLLSLYRSS' A
#
# COMPACT_ATOMS: atom_id res chain seq x y z
N MET A 1 15.33 11.78 -17.36
CA MET A 1 16.68 11.36 -16.93
C MET A 1 16.65 10.71 -15.55
N ILE A 2 16.16 11.37 -14.49
CA ILE A 2 15.98 10.69 -13.19
C ILE A 2 14.75 9.77 -13.17
N ASP A 3 13.69 10.15 -13.90
CA ASP A 3 12.50 9.30 -14.07
C ASP A 3 12.85 7.95 -14.73
N ASP A 4 13.72 7.96 -15.75
CA ASP A 4 14.18 6.73 -16.43
C ASP A 4 14.98 5.81 -15.48
N ILE A 5 15.74 6.39 -14.55
CA ILE A 5 16.51 5.64 -13.54
C ILE A 5 15.55 5.04 -12.51
N PHE A 6 14.54 5.79 -12.06
CA PHE A 6 13.53 5.28 -11.14
C PHE A 6 12.68 4.18 -11.78
N GLU A 7 12.29 4.34 -13.03
CA GLU A 7 11.54 3.34 -13.79
C GLU A 7 12.32 2.04 -13.91
N PHE A 8 13.61 2.11 -14.26
CA PHE A 8 14.49 0.94 -14.32
C PHE A 8 14.64 0.24 -12.96
N ILE A 9 14.79 1.00 -11.87
CA ILE A 9 14.87 0.43 -10.52
C ILE A 9 13.56 -0.25 -10.12
N ILE A 10 12.41 0.35 -10.45
CA ILE A 10 11.09 -0.23 -10.15
C ILE A 10 10.88 -1.51 -10.97
N GLU A 11 11.18 -1.51 -12.27
CA GLU A 11 11.11 -2.71 -13.11
C GLU A 11 11.97 -3.85 -12.56
N LEU A 12 13.23 -3.54 -12.20
CA LEU A 12 14.17 -4.52 -11.69
C LEU A 12 13.75 -5.09 -10.33
N LEU A 13 13.16 -4.25 -9.45
CA LEU A 13 12.57 -4.69 -8.20
C LEU A 13 11.31 -5.55 -8.42
N LEU A 14 10.46 -5.18 -9.38
CA LEU A 14 9.26 -5.94 -9.73
C LEU A 14 9.59 -7.32 -10.32
N GLU A 15 10.67 -7.42 -11.11
CA GLU A 15 11.14 -8.68 -11.68
C GLU A 15 11.77 -9.60 -10.62
N LEU A 16 12.50 -9.02 -9.65
CA LEU A 16 13.22 -9.79 -8.63
C LEU A 16 12.34 -10.27 -7.47
N VAL A 17 11.32 -9.50 -7.10
CA VAL A 17 10.54 -9.73 -5.88
C VAL A 17 9.26 -10.53 -6.21
N PRO A 18 9.05 -11.70 -5.58
CA PRO A 18 7.84 -12.50 -5.80
C PRO A 18 6.57 -11.68 -5.55
N ASN A 19 5.56 -11.83 -6.41
CA ASN A 19 4.28 -11.10 -6.31
C ASN A 19 3.62 -11.21 -4.91
N ALA A 20 3.80 -12.33 -4.21
CA ALA A 20 3.32 -12.50 -2.85
C ALA A 20 3.93 -11.48 -1.87
N VAL A 21 5.22 -11.14 -2.02
CA VAL A 21 5.92 -10.16 -1.17
C VAL A 21 5.36 -8.75 -1.40
N TRP A 22 5.06 -8.38 -2.64
CA TRP A 22 4.41 -7.10 -2.95
C TRP A 22 3.04 -6.98 -2.29
N LYS A 23 2.24 -8.05 -2.31
CA LYS A 23 0.94 -8.08 -1.63
C LYS A 23 1.08 -7.89 -0.12
N VAL A 24 2.06 -8.56 0.50
CA VAL A 24 2.32 -8.38 1.94
C VAL A 24 2.80 -6.95 2.24
N LEU A 25 3.69 -6.38 1.43
CA LEU A 25 4.12 -4.99 1.57
C LEU A 25 2.95 -4.01 1.48
N LEU A 26 2.10 -4.15 0.46
CA LEU A 26 0.89 -3.33 0.30
C LEU A 26 -0.06 -3.48 1.50
N SER A 27 -0.15 -4.68 2.08
CA SER A 27 -0.92 -4.94 3.29
C SER A 27 -0.40 -4.15 4.49
N VAL A 28 0.92 -4.19 4.73
CA VAL A 28 1.58 -3.44 5.82
C VAL A 28 1.42 -1.93 5.63
N VAL A 29 1.61 -1.43 4.40
CA VAL A 29 1.40 -0.01 4.07
C VAL A 29 -0.06 0.40 4.31
N GLY A 30 -1.02 -0.45 3.93
CA GLY A 30 -2.43 -0.24 4.18
C GLY A 30 -2.76 -0.09 5.67
N ILE A 31 -2.23 -0.98 6.52
CA ILE A 31 -2.37 -0.90 7.97
C ILE A 31 -1.79 0.41 8.50
N ALA A 32 -0.58 0.78 8.07
CA ALA A 32 0.07 2.01 8.52
C ALA A 32 -0.73 3.26 8.13
N MET A 33 -1.23 3.33 6.89
CA MET A 33 -2.08 4.44 6.44
C MET A 33 -3.38 4.53 7.25
N THR A 34 -4.02 3.39 7.54
CA THR A 34 -5.22 3.37 8.38
C THR A 34 -4.93 3.87 9.79
N ALA A 35 -3.83 3.45 10.40
CA ALA A 35 -3.42 3.91 11.72
C ALA A 35 -3.11 5.41 11.73
N VAL A 36 -2.37 5.91 10.75
CA VAL A 36 -2.09 7.36 10.60
C VAL A 36 -3.38 8.14 10.38
N GLY A 37 -4.29 7.63 9.55
CA GLY A 37 -5.59 8.24 9.31
C GLY A 37 -6.45 8.30 10.59
N ALA A 38 -6.43 7.25 11.40
CA ALA A 38 -7.10 7.21 12.70
C ALA A 38 -6.53 8.25 13.68
N ILE A 39 -5.21 8.45 13.70
CA ILE A 39 -4.59 9.51 14.52
C ILE A 39 -5.00 10.89 14.00
N LYS A 40 -5.04 11.07 12.67
CA LYS A 40 -5.36 12.37 12.05
C LYS A 40 -6.85 12.70 12.02
N ILE A 41 -7.75 11.79 12.34
CA ILE A 41 -9.19 12.04 12.26
C ILE A 41 -9.67 13.11 13.24
N THR A 42 -8.98 13.26 14.37
CA THR A 42 -9.26 14.29 15.39
C THR A 42 -8.73 15.66 15.00
N GLU A 43 -7.67 15.73 14.20
CA GLU A 43 -7.11 16.99 13.67
C GLU A 43 -7.84 17.45 12.41
N SER A 44 -8.12 16.52 11.49
CA SER A 44 -8.82 16.78 10.24
C SER A 44 -9.61 15.55 9.82
N THR A 45 -10.92 15.57 10.06
CA THR A 45 -11.80 14.45 9.76
C THR A 45 -11.77 14.07 8.28
N ARG A 46 -11.66 15.05 7.37
CA ARG A 46 -11.60 14.78 5.93
C ARG A 46 -10.32 14.01 5.55
N ILE A 47 -9.16 14.45 6.01
CA ILE A 47 -7.87 13.82 5.70
C ILE A 47 -7.77 12.46 6.40
N GLY A 48 -8.13 12.40 7.69
CA GLY A 48 -8.13 11.16 8.46
C GLY A 48 -9.04 10.09 7.85
N ALA A 49 -10.28 10.45 7.49
CA ALA A 49 -11.20 9.53 6.85
C ALA A 49 -10.72 9.06 5.47
N ALA A 50 -10.12 9.96 4.67
CA ALA A 50 -9.52 9.59 3.39
C ALA A 50 -8.37 8.59 3.56
N LEU A 51 -7.45 8.83 4.50
CA LEU A 51 -6.36 7.90 4.79
C LEU A 51 -6.86 6.54 5.29
N ILE A 52 -7.88 6.51 6.16
CA ILE A 52 -8.49 5.27 6.63
C ILE A 52 -9.11 4.50 5.47
N ALA A 53 -9.87 5.16 4.60
CA ALA A 53 -10.52 4.51 3.46
C ALA A 53 -9.48 3.92 2.50
N VAL A 54 -8.46 4.69 2.13
CA VAL A 54 -7.38 4.24 1.23
C VAL A 54 -6.56 3.12 1.87
N GLY A 55 -6.15 3.27 3.13
CA GLY A 55 -5.37 2.28 3.85
C GLY A 55 -6.13 0.95 4.01
N THR A 56 -7.42 1.03 4.35
CA THR A 56 -8.29 -0.15 4.47
C THR A 56 -8.47 -0.83 3.12
N PHE A 57 -8.68 -0.07 2.04
CA PHE A 57 -8.78 -0.61 0.70
C PHE A 57 -7.50 -1.34 0.27
N LEU A 58 -6.33 -0.75 0.52
CA LEU A 58 -5.03 -1.37 0.23
C LEU A 58 -4.82 -2.66 1.04
N PHE A 59 -5.16 -2.63 2.33
CA PHE A 59 -5.04 -3.80 3.21
C PHE A 59 -5.95 -4.95 2.77
N ILE A 60 -7.25 -4.67 2.57
CA ILE A 60 -8.21 -5.71 2.18
C ILE A 60 -7.94 -6.19 0.75
N GLY A 61 -7.66 -5.27 -0.18
CA GLY A 61 -7.37 -5.61 -1.57
C GLY A 61 -6.13 -6.48 -1.72
N SER A 62 -5.06 -6.18 -0.97
CA SER A 62 -3.85 -6.99 -0.97
C SER A 62 -4.06 -8.38 -0.34
N LEU A 63 -4.83 -8.47 0.75
CA LEU A 63 -5.19 -9.76 1.36
C LEU A 63 -6.05 -10.62 0.42
N LEU A 64 -7.08 -10.06 -0.21
CA LEU A 64 -7.92 -10.79 -1.17
C LEU A 64 -7.11 -11.26 -2.37
N SER A 65 -6.20 -10.43 -2.86
CA SER A 65 -5.28 -10.79 -3.94
C SER A 65 -4.31 -11.90 -3.54
N LEU A 66 -3.89 -11.93 -2.28
CA LEU A 66 -3.02 -12.99 -1.76
C LEU A 66 -3.78 -14.31 -1.62
N TYR A 67 -4.98 -14.26 -1.04
CA TYR A 67 -5.87 -15.41 -0.88
C TYR A 67 -6.21 -16.07 -2.22
N ARG A 68 -6.51 -15.29 -3.26
CA ARG A 68 -6.84 -15.81 -4.60
C ARG A 68 -5.63 -16.41 -5.33
N SER A 69 -4.41 -16.10 -4.88
CA SER A 69 -3.17 -16.53 -5.51
C SER A 69 -2.55 -17.75 -4.84
N SER A 70 -3.15 -18.25 -3.76
CA SER A 70 -2.79 -19.49 -3.06
C SER A 70 -3.71 -20.62 -3.48
#